data_AF-A0A0J6CWZ1-F1
#
_entry.id   AF-A0A0J6CWZ1-F1
#
_cell.length_a   1.000
_cell.length_b   1.000
_cell.length_c   1.000
_cell.angle_alpha   90.00
_cell.angle_beta   90.00
_cell.angle_gamma   90.00
#
_symmetry.space_group_name_H-M   'P 1'
#
loop_
_entity.id
_entity.type
_entity.pdbx_description
1 polymer ?
#
loop_
_entity_poly.entity_id
_entity_poly.type
_entity_poly.pdbx_seq_one_letter_code
_entity_poly.pdbx_strand_id
1 'polypeptide(L)'
;MKYIQRFTVREKILLAFVLLGLGAWLFYYFESPKAVKEETVFSVQDSNQHNPGENGDVGNEKGVAEEPEIIMVDVKGAVINPGVYEMESLSRIKDVITRAGGFVKNADQTQLNLAGKVTDEMVIYVPVIGEISKIPQTGNLSEETKLISINTADLNELQELPGIGPSKAEAIIQYREENGAFKAIEDLQNISGIGEKTFEKLKDLISIQ
;
A
#
# COMPACT_ATOMS: atom_id res chain seq x y z
N MET A 1 -55.95 -3.90 -42.79
CA MET A 1 -55.00 -3.96 -43.92
C MET A 1 -53.71 -4.58 -43.40
N LYS A 2 -53.33 -5.77 -43.88
CA LYS A 2 -52.13 -6.51 -43.41
C LYS A 2 -50.92 -6.06 -44.21
N TYR A 3 -50.00 -5.33 -43.56
CA TYR A 3 -48.68 -5.01 -44.13
C TYR A 3 -47.78 -6.24 -44.00
N ILE A 4 -47.58 -6.98 -45.09
CA ILE A 4 -46.56 -8.01 -45.17
C ILE A 4 -45.36 -7.35 -45.86
N GLN A 5 -44.38 -6.92 -45.07
CA GLN A 5 -43.11 -6.44 -45.61
C GLN A 5 -42.39 -7.62 -46.28
N ARG A 6 -42.19 -7.53 -47.60
CA ARG A 6 -41.40 -8.51 -48.35
C ARG A 6 -39.93 -8.13 -48.21
N PHE A 7 -39.28 -8.68 -47.18
CA PHE A 7 -37.84 -8.53 -47.00
C PHE A 7 -37.07 -9.11 -48.19
N THR A 8 -36.16 -8.31 -48.73
CA THR A 8 -35.26 -8.71 -49.81
C THR A 8 -34.20 -9.69 -49.28
N VAL A 9 -33.63 -10.51 -50.17
CA VAL A 9 -32.62 -11.53 -49.79
C VAL A 9 -31.43 -10.90 -49.04
N ARG A 10 -31.06 -9.66 -49.38
CA ARG A 10 -29.97 -8.91 -48.74
C ARG A 10 -30.27 -8.56 -47.28
N GLU A 11 -31.50 -8.19 -46.96
CA GLU A 11 -31.91 -7.83 -45.59
C GLU A 11 -31.96 -9.07 -44.68
N LYS A 12 -32.36 -10.22 -45.23
CA LYS A 12 -32.32 -11.49 -44.50
C LYS A 12 -30.90 -11.93 -44.18
N ILE A 13 -29.95 -11.70 -45.09
CA ILE A 13 -28.53 -11.98 -44.87
C ILE A 13 -27.97 -11.07 -43.76
N LEU A 14 -28.30 -9.77 -43.78
CA LEU A 14 -27.87 -8.83 -42.74
C LEU A 14 -28.42 -9.20 -41.36
N LEU A 15 -29.70 -9.57 -41.27
CA LEU A 15 -30.29 -10.01 -40.00
C LEU A 15 -29.64 -11.30 -39.47
N ALA A 16 -29.26 -12.23 -40.35
CA ALA A 16 -28.55 -13.45 -39.95
C ALA A 16 -27.16 -13.15 -39.35
N PHE A 17 -26.41 -12.20 -39.91
CA PHE A 17 -25.11 -11.79 -39.35
C PHE A 17 -25.26 -11.05 -38.01
N VAL A 18 -26.29 -10.22 -37.85
CA VAL A 18 -26.57 -9.52 -36.58
C VAL A 18 -26.94 -10.53 -35.48
N LEU A 19 -27.75 -11.54 -35.80
CA LEU A 19 -28.11 -12.60 -34.84
C LEU A 19 -26.91 -13.49 -34.49
N LEU A 20 -26.03 -13.80 -35.44
CA LEU A 20 -24.79 -14.55 -35.16
C LEU A 20 -23.82 -13.75 -34.28
N GLY A 21 -23.67 -12.44 -34.52
CA GLY A 21 -22.84 -11.56 -33.70
C GLY A 21 -23.36 -11.43 -32.27
N LEU A 22 -24.67 -11.25 -32.09
CA LEU A 22 -25.32 -11.22 -30.77
C LEU A 22 -25.22 -12.55 -30.05
N GLY A 23 -25.35 -13.67 -30.76
CA GLY A 23 -25.17 -15.01 -30.19
C GLY A 23 -23.74 -15.27 -29.72
N ALA A 24 -22.73 -14.85 -30.49
CA ALA A 24 -21.33 -14.95 -30.11
C ALA A 24 -21.00 -14.04 -28.92
N TRP A 25 -21.57 -12.83 -28.86
CA TRP A 25 -21.42 -11.91 -27.74
C TRP A 25 -22.08 -12.45 -26.46
N LEU A 26 -23.29 -13.02 -26.55
CA LEU A 26 -23.97 -13.69 -25.44
C LEU A 26 -23.23 -14.95 -24.98
N PHE A 27 -22.69 -15.74 -25.92
CA PHE A 27 -21.87 -16.92 -25.59
C PHE A 27 -20.59 -16.53 -24.84
N TYR A 28 -19.90 -15.47 -25.28
CA TYR A 28 -18.73 -14.94 -24.58
C TYR A 28 -19.08 -14.41 -23.18
N TYR A 29 -20.28 -13.84 -23.02
CA TYR A 29 -20.75 -13.36 -21.72
C TYR A 29 -21.23 -14.51 -20.80
N PHE A 30 -21.68 -15.64 -21.36
CA PHE A 30 -22.22 -16.77 -20.62
C PHE A 30 -21.16 -17.81 -20.23
N GLU A 31 -20.04 -17.89 -20.95
CA GLU A 31 -18.91 -18.77 -20.63
C GLU A 31 -17.93 -18.12 -19.62
N SER A 32 -18.45 -17.51 -18.56
CA SER A 32 -17.63 -17.12 -17.40
C SER A 32 -17.35 -18.38 -16.55
N PRO A 33 -16.09 -18.74 -16.28
CA PRO A 33 -15.74 -19.97 -15.58
C PRO A 33 -16.36 -20.00 -14.18
N LYS A 34 -17.10 -21.08 -13.89
CA LYS A 34 -17.61 -21.37 -12.55
C LYS A 34 -16.45 -21.49 -11.57
N ALA A 35 -16.56 -20.78 -10.46
CA ALA A 35 -15.71 -20.91 -9.28
C ALA A 35 -15.53 -22.39 -8.89
N VAL A 36 -14.28 -22.85 -8.83
CA VAL A 36 -13.91 -24.12 -8.20
C VAL A 36 -13.70 -23.83 -6.72
N LYS A 37 -14.58 -24.40 -5.89
CA LYS A 37 -14.41 -24.53 -4.45
C LYS A 37 -13.24 -25.48 -4.16
N GLU A 38 -12.41 -25.09 -3.20
CA GLU A 38 -11.44 -25.94 -2.52
C GLU A 38 -12.09 -27.21 -1.93
N GLU A 39 -11.33 -28.32 -1.93
CA GLU A 39 -11.09 -29.08 -0.69
C GLU A 39 -9.95 -30.10 -0.83
N THR A 40 -9.02 -30.03 0.14
CA THR A 40 -8.16 -31.10 0.71
C THR A 40 -7.07 -31.72 -0.18
N VAL A 41 -5.81 -31.91 0.26
CA VAL A 41 -5.35 -32.64 1.45
C VAL A 41 -3.94 -32.15 1.83
N PHE A 42 -3.72 -31.75 3.09
CA PHE A 42 -2.39 -31.83 3.71
C PHE A 42 -2.53 -32.53 5.06
N SER A 43 -2.02 -33.76 5.11
CA SER A 43 -1.93 -34.61 6.27
C SER A 43 -0.67 -34.27 7.06
N VAL A 44 -0.83 -33.74 8.27
CA VAL A 44 0.17 -33.94 9.33
C VAL A 44 -0.57 -34.33 10.60
N GLN A 45 -0.31 -35.57 10.98
CA GLN A 45 -0.64 -36.15 12.26
C GLN A 45 0.55 -35.85 13.17
N ASP A 46 0.34 -35.07 14.23
CA ASP A 46 0.97 -35.44 15.50
C ASP A 46 0.18 -34.92 16.71
N SER A 47 0.05 -35.86 17.62
CA SER A 47 -0.58 -35.83 18.92
C SER A 47 0.07 -34.83 19.88
N ASN A 48 -0.74 -34.02 20.58
CA ASN A 48 -0.56 -33.93 22.03
C ASN A 48 -1.81 -33.49 22.78
N GLN A 49 -2.08 -34.24 23.85
CA GLN A 49 -3.22 -34.15 24.74
C GLN A 49 -3.15 -32.91 25.64
N HIS A 50 -4.28 -32.21 25.83
CA HIS A 50 -4.62 -31.65 27.13
C HIS A 50 -6.14 -31.48 27.33
N ASN A 51 -6.55 -31.69 28.58
CA ASN A 51 -7.87 -32.00 29.16
C ASN A 51 -9.01 -30.98 28.90
N PRO A 52 -10.29 -31.38 29.07
CA PRO A 52 -11.44 -30.50 28.92
C PRO A 52 -11.67 -29.69 30.20
N GLY A 53 -11.65 -28.37 30.06
CA GLY A 53 -12.10 -27.41 31.05
C GLY A 53 -13.27 -26.63 30.47
N GLU A 54 -14.46 -27.07 30.83
CA GLU A 54 -15.71 -26.33 30.69
C GLU A 54 -15.61 -25.04 31.52
N ASN A 55 -15.68 -23.89 30.85
CA ASN A 55 -16.31 -22.69 31.38
C ASN A 55 -16.58 -21.74 30.22
N GLY A 56 -17.88 -21.56 29.96
CA GLY A 56 -18.37 -20.63 28.97
C GLY A 56 -18.04 -19.19 29.35
N ASP A 57 -17.50 -18.48 28.37
CA ASP A 57 -17.79 -17.08 28.18
C ASP A 57 -18.08 -16.88 26.70
N VAL A 58 -19.37 -17.04 26.35
CA VAL A 58 -19.88 -16.57 25.06
C VAL A 58 -19.97 -15.06 25.20
N GLY A 59 -18.81 -14.42 25.02
CA GLY A 59 -18.69 -12.99 24.79
C GLY A 59 -19.49 -12.66 23.54
N ASN A 60 -20.69 -12.15 23.76
CA ASN A 60 -21.58 -11.58 22.76
C ASN A 60 -20.91 -10.32 22.20
N GLU A 61 -19.98 -10.49 21.26
CA GLU A 61 -19.45 -9.41 20.44
C GLU A 61 -20.57 -8.97 19.50
N LYS A 62 -21.43 -8.09 20.01
CA LYS A 62 -22.28 -7.24 19.19
C LYS A 62 -21.35 -6.48 18.25
N GLY A 63 -21.30 -6.93 16.99
CA GLY A 63 -20.70 -6.16 15.91
C GLY A 63 -21.35 -4.79 15.90
N VAL A 64 -20.61 -3.79 16.36
CA VAL A 64 -20.92 -2.40 16.12
C VAL A 64 -20.72 -2.24 14.62
N ALA A 65 -21.82 -2.11 13.89
CA ALA A 65 -21.76 -1.59 12.54
C ALA A 65 -21.25 -0.15 12.65
N GLU A 66 -19.95 0.04 12.56
CA GLU A 66 -19.35 1.37 12.44
C GLU A 66 -19.94 1.99 11.16
N GLU A 67 -20.60 3.14 11.31
CA GLU A 67 -21.11 3.88 10.16
C GLU A 67 -19.93 4.22 9.23
N PRO A 68 -20.10 4.11 7.90
CA PRO A 68 -19.00 4.34 6.98
C PRO A 68 -18.53 5.78 7.11
N GLU A 69 -17.35 5.97 7.68
CA GLU A 69 -16.68 7.26 7.76
C GLU A 69 -16.27 7.67 6.33
N ILE A 70 -16.59 8.91 5.94
CA ILE A 70 -16.23 9.44 4.61
C ILE A 70 -14.93 10.22 4.74
N ILE A 71 -14.01 9.96 3.81
CA ILE A 71 -12.69 10.60 3.73
C ILE A 71 -12.48 11.27 2.38
N MET A 72 -11.61 12.27 2.35
CA MET A 72 -11.25 13.03 1.16
C MET A 72 -9.86 12.64 0.65
N VAL A 73 -9.77 12.25 -0.61
CA VAL A 73 -8.51 11.82 -1.24
C VAL A 73 -8.25 12.63 -2.52
N ASP A 74 -7.10 13.29 -2.60
CA ASP A 74 -6.68 14.09 -3.76
C ASP A 74 -5.90 13.21 -4.76
N VAL A 75 -6.40 13.07 -5.98
CA VAL A 75 -5.78 12.28 -7.04
C VAL A 75 -5.18 13.20 -8.10
N LYS A 76 -3.89 12.99 -8.38
CA LYS A 76 -3.09 13.78 -9.32
C LYS A 76 -2.37 12.90 -10.34
N GLY A 77 -1.87 13.53 -11.40
CA GLY A 77 -1.02 12.88 -12.40
C GLY A 77 -1.80 12.13 -13.47
N ALA A 78 -1.28 10.97 -13.88
CA ALA A 78 -1.69 10.17 -15.03
C ALA A 78 -3.00 9.36 -14.78
N VAL A 79 -4.07 10.06 -14.42
CA VAL A 79 -5.44 9.54 -14.34
C VAL A 79 -6.36 10.29 -15.30
N ILE A 80 -7.51 9.71 -15.66
CA ILE A 80 -8.45 10.34 -16.61
C ILE A 80 -9.00 11.66 -16.05
N ASN A 81 -9.45 11.65 -14.79
CA ASN A 81 -10.01 12.82 -14.13
C ASN A 81 -9.27 13.09 -12.80
N PRO A 82 -8.20 13.90 -12.79
CA PRO A 82 -7.57 14.35 -11.54
C PRO A 82 -8.54 15.20 -10.72
N GLY A 83 -8.44 15.14 -9.40
CA GLY A 83 -9.32 15.88 -8.49
C GLY A 83 -9.42 15.24 -7.11
N VAL A 84 -10.23 15.83 -6.24
CA VAL A 84 -10.49 15.33 -4.89
C VAL A 84 -11.75 14.46 -4.90
N TYR A 85 -11.69 13.31 -4.23
CA TYR A 85 -12.74 12.30 -4.21
C TYR A 85 -13.16 11.99 -2.77
N GLU A 86 -14.47 11.95 -2.55
CA GLU A 86 -15.10 11.35 -1.38
C GLU A 86 -15.06 9.83 -1.50
N MET A 87 -14.48 9.18 -0.49
CA MET A 87 -14.31 7.73 -0.39
C MET A 87 -14.80 7.23 0.96
N GLU A 88 -15.23 5.98 1.04
CA GLU A 88 -15.46 5.32 2.32
C GLU A 88 -14.11 5.02 2.97
N SER A 89 -14.02 5.15 4.30
CA SER A 89 -12.85 4.79 5.07
C SER A 89 -12.48 3.34 4.78
N LEU A 90 -11.18 3.04 4.77
CA LEU A 90 -10.60 1.74 4.40
C LEU A 90 -10.69 1.34 2.92
N SER A 91 -11.24 2.19 2.03
CA SER A 91 -11.14 2.00 0.57
C SER A 91 -9.69 1.81 0.13
N ARG A 92 -9.45 1.14 -1.00
CA ARG A 92 -8.09 0.99 -1.54
C ARG A 92 -7.78 2.03 -2.60
N ILE A 93 -6.49 2.28 -2.82
CA ILE A 93 -5.99 3.17 -3.88
C ILE A 93 -6.61 2.80 -5.24
N LYS A 94 -6.71 1.50 -5.57
CA LYS A 94 -7.38 1.04 -6.79
C LYS A 94 -8.81 1.59 -6.95
N ASP A 95 -9.56 1.64 -5.86
CA ASP A 95 -10.97 2.06 -5.87
C ASP A 95 -11.07 3.57 -6.13
N VAL A 96 -10.18 4.36 -5.51
CA VAL A 96 -10.07 5.80 -5.77
C VAL A 96 -9.70 6.07 -7.22
N ILE A 97 -8.70 5.36 -7.75
CA ILE A 97 -8.29 5.52 -9.16
C ILE A 97 -9.42 5.12 -10.11
N THR A 98 -10.18 4.06 -9.79
CA THR A 98 -11.36 3.66 -10.57
C THR A 98 -12.40 4.79 -10.58
N ARG A 99 -12.63 5.43 -9.42
CA ARG A 99 -13.52 6.59 -9.31
C ARG A 99 -13.01 7.81 -10.09
N ALA A 100 -11.69 7.95 -10.22
CA ALA A 100 -11.04 8.95 -11.09
C ALA A 100 -11.13 8.64 -12.60
N GLY A 101 -11.85 7.58 -12.98
CA GLY A 101 -11.99 7.12 -14.37
C GLY A 101 -10.88 6.19 -14.83
N GLY A 102 -9.98 5.78 -13.92
CA GLY A 102 -8.86 4.91 -14.23
C GLY A 102 -7.63 5.67 -14.72
N PHE A 103 -6.69 4.89 -15.24
CA PHE A 103 -5.41 5.37 -15.73
C PHE A 103 -5.48 5.90 -17.15
N VAL A 104 -4.66 6.90 -17.48
CA VAL A 104 -4.36 7.21 -18.88
C VAL A 104 -3.38 6.19 -19.46
N LYS A 105 -3.28 6.11 -20.80
CA LYS A 105 -2.52 5.07 -21.51
C LYS A 105 -1.03 4.99 -21.12
N ASN A 106 -0.42 6.12 -20.80
CA ASN A 106 0.99 6.22 -20.46
C ASN A 106 1.25 6.29 -18.94
N ALA A 107 0.27 5.98 -18.11
CA ALA A 107 0.46 5.89 -16.67
C ALA A 107 1.36 4.70 -16.30
N ASP A 108 2.26 4.93 -15.34
CA ASP A 108 3.09 3.88 -14.76
C ASP A 108 2.45 3.35 -13.48
N GLN A 109 1.62 2.32 -13.65
CA GLN A 109 0.92 1.67 -12.54
C GLN A 109 1.86 0.87 -11.64
N THR A 110 3.06 0.50 -12.13
CA THR A 110 4.00 -0.35 -11.39
C THR A 110 4.61 0.37 -10.20
N GLN A 111 4.58 1.70 -10.21
CA GLN A 111 5.07 2.53 -9.12
C GLN A 111 4.05 2.66 -7.98
N LEU A 112 2.80 2.20 -8.12
CA LEU A 112 1.75 2.38 -7.10
C LEU A 112 1.41 1.08 -6.38
N ASN A 113 1.28 1.16 -5.05
CA ASN A 113 0.64 0.10 -4.28
C ASN A 113 -0.90 0.20 -4.38
N LEU A 114 -1.48 -0.35 -5.44
CA LEU A 114 -2.94 -0.31 -5.65
C LEU A 114 -3.77 -0.99 -4.57
N ALA A 115 -3.14 -1.87 -3.78
CA ALA A 115 -3.76 -2.52 -2.64
C ALA A 115 -3.70 -1.66 -1.35
N GLY A 116 -2.94 -0.58 -1.32
CA GLY A 116 -2.85 0.30 -0.16
C GLY A 116 -4.23 0.86 0.22
N LYS A 117 -4.53 0.91 1.52
CA LYS A 117 -5.72 1.60 2.03
C LYS A 117 -5.50 3.11 1.93
N VAL A 118 -6.57 3.83 1.66
CA VAL A 118 -6.58 5.29 1.72
C VAL A 118 -7.01 5.77 3.10
N THR A 119 -6.48 6.92 3.48
CA THR A 119 -6.81 7.64 4.71
C THR A 119 -7.27 9.04 4.34
N ASP A 120 -7.89 9.74 5.29
CA ASP A 120 -8.27 11.13 5.07
C ASP A 120 -7.07 12.01 4.72
N GLU A 121 -7.34 13.04 3.93
CA GLU A 121 -6.37 14.02 3.42
C GLU A 121 -5.23 13.42 2.56
N MET A 122 -5.30 12.14 2.20
CA MET A 122 -4.29 11.46 1.39
C MET A 122 -4.19 12.05 -0.02
N VAL A 123 -2.96 12.19 -0.52
CA VAL A 123 -2.68 12.56 -1.91
C VAL A 123 -2.10 11.37 -2.68
N ILE A 124 -2.78 10.97 -3.75
CA ILE A 124 -2.34 9.91 -4.66
C ILE A 124 -1.81 10.55 -5.93
N TYR A 125 -0.53 10.35 -6.22
CA TYR A 125 0.07 10.75 -7.49
C TYR A 125 0.29 9.54 -8.39
N VAL A 126 -0.19 9.61 -9.62
CA VAL A 126 0.09 8.59 -10.65
C VAL A 126 1.14 9.10 -11.63
N PRO A 127 2.35 8.52 -11.69
CA PRO A 127 3.37 8.91 -12.66
C PRO A 127 3.03 8.47 -14.07
N VAL A 128 3.69 9.08 -15.06
CA VAL A 128 3.80 8.49 -16.41
C VAL A 128 5.02 7.57 -16.53
N ILE A 129 5.03 6.68 -17.51
CA ILE A 129 6.17 5.77 -17.76
C ILE A 129 7.45 6.56 -18.01
N GLY A 130 8.49 6.25 -17.23
CA GLY A 130 9.79 6.93 -17.28
C GLY A 130 9.88 8.17 -16.41
N GLU A 131 8.80 8.58 -15.76
CA GLU A 131 8.83 9.58 -14.70
C GLU A 131 9.32 8.95 -13.40
N ILE A 132 10.42 9.47 -12.87
CA ILE A 132 10.87 9.16 -11.52
C ILE A 132 10.14 10.13 -10.60
N SER A 133 9.05 9.66 -9.96
CA SER A 133 8.33 10.47 -8.98
C SER A 133 9.24 10.77 -7.79
N LYS A 134 9.59 12.04 -7.61
CA LYS A 134 10.18 12.57 -6.37
C LYS A 134 9.13 12.93 -5.32
N ILE A 135 7.86 12.71 -5.64
CA ILE A 135 6.74 12.91 -4.72
C ILE A 135 6.65 11.64 -3.88
N PRO A 136 6.90 11.69 -2.56
CA PRO A 136 6.67 10.54 -1.70
C PRO A 136 5.20 10.17 -1.85
N GLN A 137 4.92 8.92 -2.25
CA GLN A 137 3.57 8.40 -2.23
C GLN A 137 3.13 8.36 -0.78
N THR A 138 2.40 9.39 -0.35
CA THR A 138 1.87 9.49 1.00
C THR A 138 0.75 8.46 1.14
N GLY A 139 1.15 7.25 1.53
CA GLY A 139 0.29 6.16 1.93
C GLY A 139 1.15 5.15 2.67
N ASN A 140 1.39 5.42 3.95
CA ASN A 140 2.30 4.67 4.84
C ASN A 140 3.76 4.62 4.40
N LEU A 141 4.27 5.73 3.86
CA LEU A 141 5.59 6.18 4.25
C LEU A 141 5.33 7.26 5.29
N SER A 142 5.18 6.84 6.54
CA SER A 142 6.00 7.52 7.52
C SER A 142 7.40 7.52 6.92
N GLU A 143 7.78 8.63 6.30
CA GLU A 143 9.12 9.14 6.49
C GLU A 143 9.25 9.40 8.00
N GLU A 144 9.26 8.32 8.78
CA GLU A 144 10.43 8.09 9.59
C GLU A 144 11.56 8.20 8.58
N THR A 145 12.11 9.41 8.43
CA THR A 145 13.56 9.54 8.39
C THR A 145 14.04 8.42 9.31
N LYS A 146 14.55 7.30 8.77
CA LYS A 146 14.88 6.12 9.57
C LYS A 146 15.86 6.61 10.61
N LEU A 147 15.37 7.00 11.78
CA LEU A 147 16.17 7.71 12.75
C LEU A 147 17.05 6.64 13.33
N ILE A 148 18.35 6.78 13.10
CA ILE A 148 19.30 5.78 13.56
C ILE A 148 19.36 5.91 15.08
N SER A 149 18.88 4.88 15.78
CA SER A 149 18.91 4.85 17.24
C SER A 149 20.34 4.69 17.71
N ILE A 150 20.86 5.69 18.42
CA ILE A 150 22.27 5.69 18.87
C ILE A 150 22.57 4.60 19.91
N ASN A 151 21.54 4.14 20.62
CA ASN A 151 21.67 3.10 21.64
C ASN A 151 21.65 1.68 21.07
N THR A 152 21.01 1.46 19.93
CA THR A 152 20.80 0.11 19.38
C THR A 152 21.43 -0.11 18.01
N ALA A 153 21.75 0.97 17.28
CA ALA A 153 22.32 0.87 15.93
C ALA A 153 23.65 0.11 15.94
N ASP A 154 23.87 -0.66 14.87
CA ASP A 154 25.12 -1.34 14.62
C ASP A 154 26.16 -0.42 13.96
N LEU A 155 27.38 -0.93 13.79
CA LEU A 155 28.49 -0.16 13.23
C LEU A 155 28.24 0.28 11.78
N ASN A 156 27.50 -0.49 10.98
CA ASN A 156 27.18 -0.13 9.61
C ASN A 156 26.09 0.93 9.58
N GLU A 157 25.04 0.77 10.39
CA GLU A 157 23.95 1.74 10.51
C GLU A 157 24.47 3.10 10.96
N LEU A 158 25.36 3.15 11.96
CA LEU A 158 25.97 4.40 12.40
C LEU A 158 26.80 5.09 11.30
N GLN A 159 27.40 4.33 10.38
CA GLN A 159 28.16 4.89 9.26
C GLN A 159 27.30 5.45 8.12
N GLU A 160 26.01 5.15 8.09
CA GLU A 160 25.08 5.79 7.16
C GLU A 160 24.90 7.29 7.48
N LEU A 161 25.26 7.70 8.70
CA LEU A 161 25.16 9.08 9.15
C LEU A 161 26.22 9.99 8.51
N PRO A 162 25.84 11.20 8.05
CA PRO A 162 26.75 12.11 7.37
C PRO A 162 27.88 12.57 8.30
N GLY A 163 29.12 12.21 7.93
CA GLY A 163 30.31 12.58 8.70
C GLY A 163 30.65 11.63 9.85
N ILE A 164 29.96 10.49 9.96
CA ILE A 164 30.33 9.36 10.80
C ILE A 164 30.98 8.29 9.92
N GLY A 165 32.28 8.07 10.13
CA GLY A 165 33.02 6.95 9.53
C GLY A 165 33.33 5.87 10.57
N PRO A 166 34.05 4.79 10.20
CA PRO A 166 34.33 3.64 11.07
C PRO A 166 34.81 4.04 12.47
N SER A 167 35.80 4.93 12.56
CA SER A 167 36.38 5.37 13.83
C SER A 167 35.38 6.10 14.74
N LYS A 168 34.43 6.86 14.19
CA LYS A 168 33.42 7.56 14.99
C LYS A 168 32.28 6.64 15.39
N ALA A 169 31.88 5.73 14.49
CA ALA A 169 30.89 4.70 14.80
C ALA A 169 31.37 3.80 15.95
N GLU A 170 32.64 3.36 15.91
CA GLU A 170 33.27 2.63 17.00
C GLU A 170 33.27 3.43 18.31
N ALA A 171 33.60 4.72 18.25
CA ALA A 171 33.60 5.57 19.44
C ALA A 171 32.20 5.75 20.06
N ILE A 172 31.13 5.76 19.26
CA ILE A 172 29.73 5.79 19.74
C ILE A 172 29.40 4.49 20.48
N ILE A 173 29.75 3.34 19.90
CA ILE A 173 29.51 2.03 20.50
C ILE A 173 30.30 1.90 21.82
N GLN A 174 31.58 2.27 21.81
CA GLN A 174 32.42 2.23 23.00
C GLN A 174 31.86 3.15 24.10
N TYR A 175 31.42 4.36 23.75
CA TYR A 175 30.86 5.29 24.73
C TYR A 175 29.63 4.70 25.43
N ARG A 176 28.70 4.07 24.69
CA ARG A 176 27.51 3.46 25.30
C ARG A 176 27.80 2.20 26.11
N GLU A 177 28.88 1.48 25.79
CA GLU A 177 29.34 0.32 26.57
C GLU A 177 29.99 0.75 27.89
N GLU A 178 30.76 1.83 27.90
CA GLU A 178 31.49 2.32 29.07
C GLU A 178 30.63 3.22 29.99
N ASN A 179 29.80 4.09 29.42
CA ASN A 179 29.02 5.09 30.14
C ASN A 179 27.54 4.73 30.28
N GLY A 180 27.11 3.65 29.63
CA GLY A 180 25.71 3.26 29.49
C GLY A 180 24.99 3.99 28.35
N ALA A 181 23.71 3.67 28.17
CA ALA A 181 22.88 4.24 27.11
C ALA A 181 22.86 5.78 27.15
N PHE A 182 22.86 6.41 25.97
CA PHE A 182 22.68 7.84 25.81
C PHE A 182 21.29 8.25 26.31
N LYS A 183 21.23 9.35 27.07
CA LYS A 183 19.98 9.89 27.62
C LYS A 183 19.45 11.06 26.82
N ALA A 184 20.37 11.79 26.19
CA ALA A 184 20.10 12.92 25.34
C ALA A 184 20.89 12.78 24.03
N ILE A 185 20.40 13.32 22.91
CA ILE A 185 21.10 13.24 21.63
C ILE A 185 22.38 14.09 21.68
N GLU A 186 22.37 15.14 22.51
CA GLU A 186 23.47 16.06 22.78
C GLU A 186 24.66 15.35 23.43
N ASP A 187 24.43 14.22 24.12
CA ASP A 187 25.49 13.43 24.74
C ASP A 187 26.51 12.90 23.71
N LEU A 188 26.13 12.82 22.42
CA LEU A 188 27.06 12.51 21.33
C LEU A 188 28.22 13.52 21.23
N GLN A 189 28.05 14.75 21.71
CA GLN A 189 29.12 15.76 21.69
C GLN A 189 30.27 15.45 22.66
N ASN A 190 30.07 14.51 23.59
CA ASN A 190 31.12 14.02 24.48
C ASN A 190 32.11 13.06 23.77
N ILE A 191 31.78 12.65 22.54
CA ILE A 191 32.59 11.71 21.76
C ILE A 191 33.64 12.48 20.95
N SER A 192 34.88 12.01 21.04
CA SER A 192 36.00 12.58 20.28
C SER A 192 35.71 12.57 18.77
N GLY A 193 35.73 13.75 18.14
CA GLY A 193 35.47 13.92 16.71
C GLY A 193 34.01 14.22 16.32
N ILE A 194 33.09 14.29 17.30
CA ILE A 194 31.71 14.77 17.12
C ILE A 194 31.57 16.12 17.83
N GLY A 195 31.94 17.19 17.13
CA GLY A 195 31.69 18.56 17.60
C GLY A 195 30.31 19.09 17.15
N GLU A 196 29.96 20.28 17.63
CA GLU A 196 28.71 21.01 17.33
C GLU A 196 28.33 20.98 15.84
N LYS A 197 29.29 21.24 14.94
CA LYS A 197 29.05 21.21 13.48
C LYS A 197 28.65 19.85 12.92
N THR A 198 29.17 18.77 13.51
CA THR A 198 28.79 17.41 13.12
C THR A 198 27.43 17.11 13.73
N PHE A 199 27.25 17.39 15.01
CA PHE A 199 25.99 17.18 15.73
C PHE A 199 24.80 17.87 15.06
N GLU A 200 24.94 19.13 14.63
CA GLU A 200 23.88 19.87 13.92
C GLU A 200 23.41 19.18 12.64
N LYS A 201 24.27 18.40 11.99
CA LYS A 201 23.90 17.61 10.79
C LYS A 201 23.27 16.26 11.14
N LEU A 202 23.44 15.81 12.38
CA LEU A 202 23.01 14.51 12.85
C LEU A 202 21.71 14.57 13.63
N LYS A 203 21.42 15.67 14.33
CA LYS A 203 20.29 15.80 15.28
C LYS A 203 18.93 15.42 14.69
N ASP A 204 18.72 15.66 13.40
CA ASP A 204 17.46 15.38 12.70
C ASP A 204 17.44 13.96 12.07
N LEU A 205 18.52 13.17 12.21
CA LEU A 205 18.71 11.84 11.61
C LEU A 205 18.89 10.72 12.65
N ILE A 206 18.94 11.07 13.93
CA ILE A 206 19.21 10.15 15.02
C ILE A 206 18.07 10.16 16.04
N SER A 207 17.93 9.06 16.78
CA SER A 207 16.97 8.94 17.88
C SER A 207 17.60 8.28 19.10
N ILE A 208 16.90 8.40 20.22
CA ILE A 208 17.16 7.64 21.44
C ILE A 208 16.02 6.64 21.57
N GLN A 209 16.29 5.36 21.31
CA GLN A 209 15.39 4.25 21.66
C GLN A 209 16.01 3.42 22.79
#